data_AF-A0A7W8BAL2-F1
#
_entry.id   AF-A0A7W8BAL2-F1
#
_cell.length_a   1.000
_cell.length_b   1.000
_cell.length_c   1.000
_cell.angle_alpha   90.00
_cell.angle_beta   90.00
_cell.angle_gamma   90.00
#
_symmetry.space_group_name_H-M   'P 1'
#
loop_
_entity.id
_entity.type
_entity.pdbx_description
1 polymer ?
#
loop_
_entity_poly.entity_id
_entity_poly.type
_entity_poly.pdbx_seq_one_letter_code
_entity_poly.pdbx_strand_id
1 'polypeptide(L)'
;MNTPDDNTAPPEWTRHGGELVWHRIYGPWMVTARCPVHAPFNGPSELVIRLGIGGSDPESEIFRLMDEAQETDGIPAALLRQIPLAEIKAQARAALAKQEDRAMNAAYPVPARCRAEEDYTLLVAELARMRATGTTAPQAELAGRLGIGKATMSERIKRSKELGLWDGKQLTDKARAILTQWHQDQEGN
;
A
#
# COMPACT_ATOMS: atom_id res chain seq x y z
N MET A 1 38.21 -12.91 -16.85
CA MET A 1 37.25 -11.80 -16.90
C MET A 1 35.92 -12.35 -16.46
N ASN A 2 35.53 -12.11 -15.21
CA ASN A 2 34.22 -12.47 -14.69
C ASN A 2 33.54 -11.16 -14.31
N THR A 3 32.65 -10.67 -15.18
CA THR A 3 31.75 -9.59 -14.84
C THR A 3 30.55 -10.23 -14.14
N PRO A 4 30.22 -9.85 -12.90
CA PRO A 4 29.03 -10.36 -12.23
C PRO A 4 27.80 -9.79 -12.93
N ASP A 5 26.84 -10.63 -13.31
CA ASP A 5 25.56 -10.17 -13.85
C ASP A 5 24.84 -9.32 -12.80
N ASP A 6 24.67 -8.04 -13.16
CA ASP A 6 23.90 -7.00 -12.48
C ASP A 6 22.41 -7.38 -12.46
N ASN A 7 21.95 -8.11 -11.44
CA ASN A 7 20.57 -7.99 -10.93
C ASN A 7 20.36 -8.62 -9.54
N THR A 8 21.32 -8.44 -8.63
CA THR A 8 21.28 -8.88 -7.23
C THR A 8 20.60 -7.88 -6.28
N ALA A 9 19.60 -7.11 -6.74
CA ALA A 9 18.70 -6.51 -5.77
C ALA A 9 17.81 -7.63 -5.20
N PRO A 10 17.69 -7.78 -3.87
CA PRO A 10 16.69 -8.69 -3.32
C PRO A 10 15.33 -8.29 -3.90
N PRO A 11 14.50 -9.23 -4.37
CA PRO A 11 13.23 -8.88 -5.00
C PRO A 11 12.36 -8.14 -3.96
N GLU A 12 12.16 -6.84 -4.18
CA GLU A 12 11.38 -5.99 -3.31
C GLU A 12 9.91 -6.01 -3.75
N TRP A 13 9.00 -6.03 -2.77
CA TRP A 13 7.58 -5.85 -3.04
C TRP A 13 7.31 -4.40 -3.46
N THR A 14 6.89 -4.20 -4.70
CA THR A 14 6.53 -2.90 -5.26
C THR A 14 5.02 -2.71 -5.26
N ARG A 15 4.54 -1.47 -5.08
CA ARG A 15 3.11 -1.17 -5.13
C ARG A 15 2.68 -0.84 -6.57
N HIS A 16 1.64 -1.51 -7.04
CA HIS A 16 0.97 -1.24 -8.31
C HIS A 16 -0.53 -1.08 -8.04
N GLY A 17 -0.98 0.16 -7.88
CA GLY A 17 -2.37 0.47 -7.53
C GLY A 17 -2.79 -0.16 -6.19
N GLY A 18 -3.82 -1.01 -6.25
CA GLY A 18 -4.39 -1.74 -5.09
C GLY A 18 -3.63 -3.01 -4.70
N GLU A 19 -2.50 -3.32 -5.34
CA GLU A 19 -1.74 -4.55 -5.11
C GLU A 19 -0.27 -4.26 -4.80
N LEU A 20 0.33 -5.13 -3.98
CA LEU A 20 1.77 -5.31 -3.92
C LEU A 20 2.15 -6.43 -4.87
N VAL A 21 3.18 -6.20 -5.68
CA VAL A 21 3.70 -7.13 -6.67
C VAL A 21 5.14 -7.44 -6.30
N TRP A 22 5.46 -8.73 -6.32
CA TRP A 22 6.81 -9.25 -6.20
C TRP A 22 7.10 -10.06 -7.43
N HIS A 23 8.29 -9.93 -7.99
CA HIS A 23 8.70 -10.78 -9.11
C HIS A 23 10.16 -11.22 -9.00
N ARG A 24 10.45 -12.41 -9.51
CA ARG A 24 11.80 -12.94 -9.61
C ARG A 24 11.94 -13.82 -10.85
N ILE A 25 13.13 -13.81 -11.45
CA ILE A 25 13.47 -14.61 -12.63
C ILE A 25 14.23 -15.86 -12.18
N TYR A 26 13.84 -17.01 -12.75
CA TYR A 26 14.45 -18.33 -12.56
C TYR A 26 14.69 -18.96 -13.94
N GLY A 27 15.90 -18.79 -14.48
CA GLY A 27 16.18 -19.16 -15.87
C GLY A 27 15.21 -18.43 -16.83
N PRO A 28 14.49 -19.15 -17.71
CA PRO A 28 13.55 -18.52 -18.63
C PRO A 28 12.21 -18.12 -17.98
N TRP A 29 12.00 -18.43 -16.71
CA TRP A 29 10.72 -18.26 -16.03
C TRP A 29 10.68 -17.02 -15.15
N MET A 30 9.67 -16.18 -15.34
CA MET A 30 9.30 -15.11 -14.43
C MET A 30 8.22 -15.61 -13.48
N VAL A 31 8.49 -15.50 -12.19
CA VAL A 31 7.54 -15.80 -11.11
C VAL A 31 7.07 -14.48 -10.52
N THR A 32 5.77 -14.24 -10.53
CA THR A 32 5.15 -13.04 -9.97
C THR A 32 4.18 -13.42 -8.87
N ALA A 33 4.33 -12.83 -7.69
CA ALA A 33 3.38 -12.94 -6.59
C ALA A 33 2.64 -11.62 -6.44
N ARG A 34 1.31 -11.68 -6.24
CA ARG A 34 0.47 -10.50 -6.01
C ARG A 34 -0.24 -10.59 -4.68
N CYS A 35 -0.33 -9.47 -3.99
CA CYS A 35 -0.94 -9.35 -2.68
C CYS A 35 -1.84 -8.12 -2.64
N PRO A 36 -3.17 -8.27 -2.43
CA PRO A 36 -4.08 -7.14 -2.32
C PRO A 36 -3.75 -6.34 -1.06
N VAL A 37 -3.62 -5.01 -1.20
CA VAL A 37 -3.26 -4.13 -0.08
C VAL A 37 -4.35 -4.14 1.02
N HIS A 38 -5.61 -4.38 0.66
CA HIS A 38 -6.75 -4.42 1.58
C HIS A 38 -6.97 -5.76 2.29
N ALA A 39 -6.12 -6.77 2.02
CA ALA A 39 -6.20 -8.10 2.63
C ALA A 39 -4.92 -8.49 3.38
N PRO A 40 -4.49 -7.69 4.38
CA PRO A 40 -3.15 -7.76 4.98
C PRO A 40 -2.84 -9.10 5.66
N PHE A 41 -3.86 -9.84 6.12
CA PHE A 41 -3.68 -11.11 6.82
C PHE A 41 -3.55 -12.32 5.87
N ASN A 42 -4.00 -12.18 4.63
CA ASN A 42 -4.11 -13.29 3.69
C ASN A 42 -2.80 -13.59 2.95
N GLY A 43 -1.86 -12.65 2.93
CA GLY A 43 -0.61 -12.78 2.16
C GLY A 43 -0.87 -12.75 0.65
N PRO A 44 0.03 -13.32 -0.17
CA PRO A 44 -0.17 -13.34 -1.62
C PRO A 44 -1.46 -14.08 -2.00
N SER A 45 -2.30 -13.46 -2.84
CA SER A 45 -3.54 -14.05 -3.36
C SER A 45 -3.32 -14.80 -4.67
N GLU A 46 -2.26 -14.47 -5.40
CA GLU A 46 -1.95 -15.04 -6.71
C GLU A 46 -0.44 -15.28 -6.83
N LEU A 47 -0.07 -16.40 -7.45
CA LEU A 47 1.27 -16.69 -7.94
C LEU A 47 1.16 -17.06 -9.41
N VAL A 48 1.85 -16.32 -10.28
CA VAL A 48 1.83 -16.51 -11.73
C VAL A 48 3.25 -16.86 -12.18
N ILE A 49 3.37 -17.93 -12.96
CA ILE A 49 4.64 -18.33 -13.59
C ILE A 49 4.45 -18.21 -15.10
N ARG A 50 5.32 -17.43 -15.76
CA ARG A 50 5.31 -17.22 -17.22
C ARG A 50 6.71 -17.26 -17.76
N LEU A 51 6.86 -17.41 -19.07
CA LEU A 51 8.12 -17.12 -19.74
C LEU A 51 8.43 -15.63 -19.56
N GLY A 52 9.66 -15.32 -19.17
CA GLY A 52 10.15 -13.95 -18.94
C GLY A 52 10.39 -13.17 -20.22
N ILE A 53 9.47 -13.25 -21.18
CA ILE A 53 9.55 -12.58 -22.47
C ILE A 53 9.32 -11.08 -22.24
N GLY A 54 10.29 -10.23 -22.60
CA GLY A 54 10.15 -8.77 -22.50
C GLY A 54 11.44 -7.96 -22.42
N GLY A 55 12.62 -8.50 -22.79
CA GLY A 55 13.87 -7.76 -22.87
C GLY A 55 14.01 -6.93 -24.15
N SER A 56 15.18 -6.30 -24.29
CA SER A 56 15.50 -5.27 -25.30
C SER A 56 15.47 -5.76 -26.76
N ASP A 57 15.54 -7.07 -26.98
CA ASP A 57 15.41 -7.71 -28.30
C ASP A 57 14.39 -8.87 -28.21
N PRO A 58 13.11 -8.59 -28.48
CA PRO A 58 12.04 -9.54 -28.27
C PRO A 58 12.15 -10.78 -29.16
N GLU A 59 12.58 -10.65 -30.41
CA GLU A 59 12.52 -11.77 -31.36
C GLU A 59 13.55 -12.85 -31.04
N SER A 60 14.81 -12.48 -30.79
CA SER A 60 15.87 -13.45 -30.50
C SER A 60 15.74 -14.08 -29.11
N GLU A 61 15.24 -13.33 -28.11
CA GLU A 61 14.94 -13.86 -26.78
C GLU A 61 13.77 -14.84 -26.80
N ILE A 62 12.72 -14.58 -27.58
CA ILE A 62 11.55 -15.45 -27.66
C ILE A 62 11.95 -16.85 -28.13
N PHE A 63 12.71 -16.96 -29.24
CA PHE A 63 13.09 -18.28 -29.76
C PHE A 63 13.96 -19.06 -28.77
N ARG A 64 14.95 -18.42 -28.16
CA ARG A 64 15.82 -19.09 -27.18
C ARG A 64 15.05 -19.54 -25.92
N LEU A 65 14.22 -18.67 -25.35
CA LEU A 65 13.45 -18.97 -24.14
C LEU A 65 12.36 -20.02 -24.40
N MET A 66 11.80 -20.05 -25.61
CA MET A 66 10.87 -21.09 -26.03
C MET A 66 11.56 -22.43 -26.23
N ASP A 67 12.74 -22.47 -26.86
CA ASP A 67 13.52 -23.71 -27.00
C ASP A 67 13.89 -24.28 -25.62
N GLU A 68 14.39 -23.45 -24.70
CA GLU A 68 14.70 -23.87 -23.32
C GLU A 68 13.46 -24.38 -22.56
N ALA A 69 12.29 -23.77 -22.78
CA ALA A 69 11.04 -24.22 -22.16
C ALA A 69 10.48 -25.50 -22.80
N GLN A 70 10.77 -25.72 -24.09
CA GLN A 70 10.40 -26.92 -24.83
C GLN A 70 11.30 -28.10 -24.42
N GLU A 71 12.58 -27.87 -24.13
CA GLU A 71 13.47 -28.87 -23.54
C GLU A 71 12.97 -29.40 -22.18
N THR A 72 12.20 -28.60 -21.44
CA THR A 72 11.65 -28.98 -20.13
C THR A 72 10.19 -29.44 -20.17
N ASP A 73 9.58 -29.59 -21.36
CA ASP A 73 8.15 -29.91 -21.54
C ASP A 73 7.22 -28.97 -20.73
N GLY A 74 7.58 -27.68 -20.64
CA GLY A 74 6.86 -26.68 -19.86
C GLY A 74 7.49 -26.40 -18.49
N ILE A 75 6.68 -25.98 -17.50
CA ILE A 75 7.19 -25.54 -16.19
C ILE A 75 7.81 -26.73 -15.42
N PRO A 76 9.13 -26.75 -15.17
CA PRO A 76 9.76 -27.91 -14.58
C PRO A 76 9.45 -28.02 -13.08
N ALA A 77 9.25 -29.25 -12.58
CA ALA A 77 9.04 -29.48 -11.14
C ALA A 77 10.21 -29.00 -10.27
N ALA A 78 11.43 -28.95 -10.82
CA ALA A 78 12.59 -28.38 -10.16
C ALA A 78 12.43 -26.87 -9.90
N LEU A 79 11.81 -26.12 -10.81
CA LEU A 79 11.49 -24.70 -10.61
C LEU A 79 10.52 -24.54 -9.44
N LEU A 80 9.44 -25.32 -9.41
CA LEU A 80 8.43 -25.22 -8.34
C LEU A 80 9.04 -25.43 -6.95
N ARG A 81 10.06 -26.29 -6.84
CA ARG A 81 10.81 -26.53 -5.58
C ARG A 81 11.75 -25.38 -5.20
N GLN A 82 12.17 -24.56 -6.15
CA GLN A 82 13.04 -23.40 -5.91
C GLN A 82 12.28 -22.15 -5.47
N ILE A 83 10.96 -22.10 -5.64
CA ILE A 83 10.14 -20.95 -5.26
C ILE A 83 9.93 -20.95 -3.74
N PRO A 84 10.48 -19.97 -2.99
CA PRO A 84 10.43 -19.97 -1.53
C PRO A 84 9.08 -19.40 -1.05
N LEU A 85 7.99 -20.16 -1.20
CA LEU A 85 6.62 -19.70 -0.88
C LEU A 85 6.48 -19.16 0.54
N ALA A 86 7.14 -19.77 1.53
CA ALA A 86 7.12 -19.31 2.91
C ALA A 86 7.79 -17.94 3.08
N GLU A 87 8.90 -17.73 2.38
CA GLU A 87 9.64 -16.46 2.39
C GLU A 87 8.84 -15.37 1.67
N ILE A 88 8.29 -15.67 0.49
CA ILE A 88 7.41 -14.76 -0.26
C ILE A 88 6.24 -14.32 0.62
N LYS A 89 5.61 -15.25 1.36
CA LYS A 89 4.52 -14.92 2.28
C LYS A 89 4.97 -14.06 3.46
N ALA A 90 6.14 -14.33 4.04
CA ALA A 90 6.69 -13.53 5.13
C ALA A 90 7.05 -12.11 4.68
N GLN A 91 7.68 -11.98 3.51
CA GLN A 91 8.01 -10.71 2.89
C GLN A 91 6.74 -9.91 2.52
N ALA A 92 5.71 -10.57 1.98
CA ALA A 92 4.42 -9.94 1.69
C ALA A 92 3.81 -9.31 2.95
N ARG A 93 3.79 -10.05 4.07
CA ARG A 93 3.28 -9.56 5.35
C ARG A 93 4.09 -8.37 5.88
N ALA A 94 5.41 -8.43 5.78
CA ALA A 94 6.26 -7.33 6.20
C ALA A 94 6.06 -6.09 5.32
N ALA A 95 5.87 -6.27 4.01
CA ALA A 95 5.59 -5.19 3.07
C ALA A 95 4.19 -4.57 3.31
N LEU A 96 3.18 -5.39 3.59
CA LEU A 96 1.85 -4.96 3.98
C LEU A 96 1.88 -4.16 5.30
N ALA A 97 2.57 -4.65 6.33
CA ALA A 97 2.70 -3.92 7.59
C ALA A 97 3.38 -2.55 7.41
N LYS A 98 4.44 -2.46 6.58
CA LYS A 98 5.06 -1.18 6.22
C LYS A 98 4.12 -0.25 5.43
N GLN A 99 3.23 -0.80 4.63
CA GLN A 99 2.23 -0.04 3.88
C GLN A 99 1.08 0.42 4.77
N GLU A 100 0.62 -0.42 5.70
CA GLU A 100 -0.32 -0.02 6.75
C GLU A 100 0.29 1.11 7.57
N ASP A 101 1.54 0.98 8.02
CA ASP A 101 2.25 2.07 8.70
C ASP A 101 2.32 3.34 7.84
N ARG A 102 2.62 3.26 6.54
CA ARG A 102 2.66 4.44 5.66
C ARG A 102 1.29 5.05 5.40
N ALA A 103 0.27 4.25 5.11
CA ALA A 103 -1.10 4.70 4.85
C ALA A 103 -1.74 5.27 6.12
N MET A 104 -1.48 4.64 7.26
CA MET A 104 -1.93 5.08 8.58
C MET A 104 -1.15 6.32 9.07
N ASN A 105 0.06 6.57 8.54
CA ASN A 105 0.84 7.78 8.81
C ASN A 105 0.61 8.92 7.81
N ALA A 106 -0.04 8.69 6.67
CA ALA A 106 -0.32 9.73 5.69
C ALA A 106 -1.27 10.77 6.30
N ALA A 107 -0.94 12.05 6.15
CA ALA A 107 -1.78 13.13 6.66
C ALA A 107 -3.12 13.15 5.91
N TYR A 108 -4.23 13.25 6.65
CA TYR A 108 -5.53 13.44 6.03
C TYR A 108 -5.59 14.83 5.38
N PRO A 109 -6.20 14.95 4.19
CA PRO A 109 -6.31 16.22 3.47
C PRO A 109 -7.39 17.10 4.10
N VAL A 110 -7.09 17.69 5.26
CA VAL A 110 -8.03 18.58 5.96
C VAL A 110 -8.20 19.87 5.15
N PRO A 111 -9.42 20.22 4.72
CA PRO A 111 -9.63 21.41 3.92
C PRO A 111 -9.46 22.69 4.74
N ALA A 112 -9.05 23.76 4.07
CA ALA A 112 -8.92 25.08 4.67
C ALA A 112 -10.23 25.60 5.26
N ARG A 113 -11.39 25.17 4.73
CA ARG A 113 -12.73 25.47 5.28
C ARG A 113 -13.57 24.20 5.31
N CYS A 114 -14.04 23.82 6.48
CA CYS A 114 -14.99 22.72 6.63
C CYS A 114 -16.40 23.22 6.33
N ARG A 115 -17.12 22.53 5.45
CA ARG A 115 -18.49 22.80 5.02
C ARG A 115 -19.37 21.56 5.13
N ALA A 116 -18.82 20.41 4.77
CA ALA A 116 -19.50 19.12 4.80
C ALA A 116 -19.09 18.30 6.04
N GLU A 117 -19.90 17.31 6.37
CA GLU A 117 -19.62 16.39 7.47
C GLU A 117 -18.31 15.60 7.27
N GLU A 118 -17.99 15.27 6.01
CA GLU A 118 -16.72 14.68 5.61
C GLU A 118 -15.53 15.56 5.97
N ASP A 119 -15.62 16.88 5.76
CA ASP A 119 -14.53 17.81 6.10
C ASP A 119 -14.22 17.80 7.60
N TYR A 120 -15.27 17.75 8.43
CA TYR A 120 -15.14 17.66 9.88
C TYR A 120 -14.65 16.29 10.33
N THR A 121 -14.95 15.23 9.57
CA THR A 121 -14.44 13.88 9.78
C THR A 121 -12.94 13.81 9.49
N LEU A 122 -12.49 14.34 8.33
CA LEU A 122 -11.08 14.42 7.97
C LEU A 122 -10.27 15.21 9.01
N LEU A 123 -10.84 16.31 9.52
CA LEU A 123 -10.23 17.10 10.60
C LEU A 123 -9.95 16.25 11.85
N VAL A 124 -10.95 15.52 12.35
CA VAL A 124 -10.78 14.74 13.59
C VAL A 124 -9.97 13.47 13.37
N ALA A 125 -9.98 12.91 12.16
CA ALA A 125 -9.11 11.83 11.74
C ALA A 125 -7.64 12.25 11.77
N GLU A 126 -7.32 13.45 11.26
CA GLU A 126 -5.96 13.99 11.33
C GLU A 126 -5.52 14.23 12.77
N LEU A 127 -6.39 14.76 13.62
CA LEU A 127 -6.08 14.93 15.04
C LEU A 127 -5.84 13.60 15.74
N ALA A 128 -6.60 12.56 15.42
CA ALA A 128 -6.38 11.21 15.93
C ALA A 128 -5.02 10.64 15.47
N ARG A 129 -4.71 10.80 14.18
CA ARG A 129 -3.43 10.39 13.59
C ARG A 129 -2.24 11.10 14.22
N MET A 130 -2.30 12.42 14.38
CA MET A 130 -1.25 13.22 15.02
C MET A 130 -1.03 12.78 16.47
N ARG A 131 -2.09 12.43 17.22
CA ARG A 131 -1.94 11.85 18.57
C ARG A 131 -1.27 10.48 18.54
N ALA A 132 -1.68 9.61 17.62
CA ALA A 132 -1.11 8.27 17.47
C ALA A 132 0.38 8.30 17.07
N THR A 133 0.78 9.32 16.30
CA THR A 133 2.16 9.54 15.85
C THR A 133 3.02 10.34 16.84
N GLY A 134 2.51 10.62 18.04
CA GLY A 134 3.28 11.23 19.13
C GLY A 134 3.35 12.76 19.08
N THR A 135 2.55 13.44 18.27
CA THR A 135 2.49 14.91 18.29
C THR A 135 1.96 15.40 19.63
N THR A 136 2.74 16.25 20.30
CA THR A 136 2.45 16.78 21.64
C THR A 136 1.33 17.82 21.66
N ALA A 137 1.20 18.63 20.61
CA ALA A 137 0.16 19.67 20.50
C ALA A 137 -0.63 19.61 19.17
N PRO A 138 -1.40 18.53 18.90
CA PRO A 138 -2.01 18.29 17.59
C PRO A 138 -2.91 19.43 17.09
N GLN A 139 -3.70 20.04 17.98
CA GLN A 139 -4.61 21.13 17.61
C GLN A 139 -3.87 22.40 17.20
N ALA A 140 -2.81 22.75 17.93
CA ALA A 140 -2.02 23.95 17.64
C ALA A 140 -1.23 23.78 16.35
N GLU A 141 -0.62 22.60 16.16
CA GLU A 141 0.14 22.29 14.96
C GLU A 141 -0.75 22.21 13.72
N LEU A 142 -1.92 21.56 13.80
CA LEU A 142 -2.86 21.53 12.69
C LEU A 142 -3.44 22.92 12.38
N ALA A 143 -3.70 23.74 13.39
CA ALA A 143 -4.13 25.13 13.18
C ALA A 143 -3.05 25.94 12.44
N GLY A 144 -1.78 25.77 12.82
CA GLY A 144 -0.64 26.36 12.13
C GLY A 144 -0.53 25.91 10.68
N ARG A 145 -0.66 24.60 10.41
CA ARG A 145 -0.65 24.03 9.05
C ARG A 145 -1.76 24.59 8.16
N LEU A 146 -2.93 24.86 8.74
CA LEU A 146 -4.09 25.40 8.02
C LEU A 146 -4.11 26.94 7.96
N GLY A 147 -3.17 27.63 8.61
CA GLY A 147 -3.17 29.10 8.70
C GLY A 147 -4.37 29.69 9.45
N ILE A 148 -4.96 28.94 10.39
CA ILE A 148 -6.15 29.38 11.14
C ILE A 148 -5.83 29.63 12.62
N GLY A 149 -6.62 30.50 13.25
CA GLY A 149 -6.51 30.79 14.67
C GLY A 149 -6.97 29.65 15.57
N LYS A 150 -6.48 29.63 16.82
CA LYS A 150 -6.87 28.66 17.85
C LYS A 150 -8.38 28.62 18.08
N ALA A 151 -9.05 29.77 18.10
CA ALA A 151 -10.51 29.87 18.28
C ALA A 151 -11.27 29.16 17.15
N THR A 152 -10.84 29.34 15.90
CA THR A 152 -11.44 28.67 14.73
C THR A 152 -11.23 27.15 14.82
N MET A 153 -10.05 26.69 15.21
CA MET A 153 -9.79 25.26 15.42
C MET A 153 -10.69 24.68 16.51
N SER A 154 -10.82 25.38 17.66
CA SER A 154 -11.70 24.96 18.75
C SER A 154 -13.16 24.87 18.32
N GLU A 155 -13.66 25.83 17.54
CA GLU A 155 -15.04 25.79 17.04
C GLU A 155 -15.26 24.64 16.06
N ARG A 156 -14.29 24.33 15.20
CA ARG A 156 -14.40 23.16 14.31
C ARG A 156 -14.44 21.85 15.08
N ILE A 157 -13.61 21.71 16.12
CA ILE A 157 -13.61 20.51 16.97
C ILE A 157 -14.93 20.40 17.74
N LYS A 158 -15.45 21.52 18.26
CA LYS A 158 -16.76 21.57 18.90
C LYS A 158 -17.85 21.14 17.92
N ARG A 159 -17.83 21.63 16.68
CA ARG A 159 -18.76 21.22 15.64
C ARG A 159 -18.66 19.73 15.30
N SER A 160 -17.45 19.17 15.21
CA SER A 160 -17.26 17.73 15.01
C SER A 160 -17.88 16.90 16.16
N LYS A 161 -17.84 17.39 17.40
CA LYS A 161 -18.53 16.75 18.54
C LYS A 161 -20.05 16.84 18.41
N GLU A 162 -20.58 18.02 18.06
CA GLU A 162 -22.02 18.23 17.84
C GLU A 162 -22.59 17.35 16.71
N LEU A 163 -21.79 17.08 15.67
CA LEU A 163 -22.14 16.18 14.58
C LEU A 163 -22.04 14.69 14.95
N GLY A 164 -21.53 14.37 16.14
CA GLY A 164 -21.34 12.99 16.59
C GLY A 164 -20.18 12.28 15.91
N LEU A 165 -19.17 13.02 15.42
CA LEU A 165 -17.99 12.46 14.74
C LEU A 165 -16.82 12.16 15.71
N TRP A 166 -16.85 12.78 16.89
CA TRP A 166 -15.73 12.76 17.83
C TRP A 166 -16.22 12.73 19.28
N ASP A 167 -15.68 11.81 20.09
CA ASP A 167 -16.03 11.70 21.52
C ASP A 167 -15.11 12.55 22.44
N GLY A 168 -14.09 13.19 21.87
CA GLY A 168 -13.05 13.93 22.60
C GLY A 168 -11.68 13.24 22.60
N LYS A 169 -11.66 11.91 22.47
CA LYS A 169 -10.48 11.05 22.46
C LYS A 169 -10.30 10.33 21.13
N GLN A 170 -11.39 9.78 20.56
CA GLN A 170 -11.41 8.91 19.40
C GLN A 170 -12.56 9.24 18.43
N LEU A 171 -12.43 8.70 17.22
CA LEU A 171 -13.46 8.72 16.18
C LEU A 171 -14.63 7.82 16.60
N THR A 172 -15.85 8.33 16.42
CA THR A 172 -17.07 7.55 16.60
C THR A 172 -17.29 6.59 15.42
N ASP A 173 -18.21 5.63 15.57
CA ASP A 173 -18.56 4.70 14.48
C ASP A 173 -19.10 5.45 13.25
N LYS A 174 -19.82 6.55 13.46
CA LYS A 174 -20.29 7.43 12.39
C LYS A 174 -19.12 8.00 11.57
N ALA A 175 -18.10 8.54 12.24
CA ALA A 175 -16.92 9.08 11.58
C ALA A 175 -16.10 7.99 10.86
N ARG A 176 -16.00 6.79 11.46
CA ARG A 176 -15.34 5.64 10.82
C ARG A 176 -16.05 5.23 9.54
N ALA A 177 -17.38 5.18 9.54
CA ALA A 177 -18.16 4.86 8.35
C ALA A 177 -17.92 5.87 7.21
N ILE A 178 -17.91 7.17 7.54
CA ILE A 178 -17.60 8.24 6.57
C ILE A 178 -16.17 8.10 6.03
N LEU A 179 -15.18 7.81 6.88
CA LEU A 179 -13.80 7.60 6.42
C LEU A 179 -13.68 6.38 5.51
N THR A 180 -14.36 5.28 5.82
CA THR A 180 -14.37 4.09 4.97
C THR A 180 -14.92 4.42 3.59
N GLN A 181 -16.05 5.15 3.52
CA GLN A 181 -16.63 5.59 2.24
C GLN A 181 -15.67 6.53 1.49
N TRP A 182 -15.08 7.50 2.18
CA TRP A 182 -14.12 8.43 1.60
C TRP A 182 -12.93 7.69 0.97
N HIS A 183 -12.39 6.67 1.65
CA HIS A 183 -11.30 5.86 1.11
C HIS A 183 -11.72 5.09 -0.15
N GLN A 184 -12.91 4.50 -0.16
CA GLN A 184 -13.45 3.81 -1.34
C GLN A 184 -13.62 4.76 -2.53
N ASP A 185 -14.09 5.98 -2.29
CA ASP A 185 -14.26 7.00 -3.33
C ASP A 185 -12.92 7.48 -3.93
N GLN A 186 -11.83 7.45 -3.14
CA GLN A 186 -10.48 7.75 -3.63
C GLN A 186 -9.87 6.61 -4.47
N GLU A 187 -10.30 5.36 -4.29
CA GLU A 187 -9.78 4.18 -4.99
C GLU A 187 -10.53 3.85 -6.27
N GLY A 188 -11.78 4.32 -6.41
CA GLY A 188 -12.62 4.14 -7.59
C GLY A 188 -12.35 5.11 -8.74
N ASN A 189 -11.28 5.92 -8.66
CA ASN A 189 -10.94 7.00 -9.60
C ASN A 189 -9.47 6.92 -10.00
#